data_AF-A0A6B8RX72-F1
#
_entry.id   AF-A0A6B8RX72-F1
#
_cell.length_a   1.000
_cell.length_b   1.000
_cell.length_c   1.000
_cell.angle_alpha   90.00
_cell.angle_beta   90.00
_cell.angle_gamma   90.00
#
_symmetry.space_group_name_H-M   'P 1'
#
loop_
_entity.id
_entity.type
_entity.pdbx_description
1 polymer ?
#
loop_
_entity_poly.entity_id
_entity_poly.type
_entity_poly.pdbx_seq_one_letter_code
_entity_poly.pdbx_strand_id
1 'polypeptide(L)'
;MQFKYSYEVNELYETIVKMTLGFHTSMNQVIDLQHRENIAQMQALYAQMNPHFLYNTLSSIGRLAEESANPNVAQMCYKLTQMMRYSTQSISTPVAIKEELKHAVSFLELMKMRFEYQFQYEVWLDPALEEELVQSCCFSPFSKTALPMLSSR
;
A
#
# COMPACT_ATOMS: atom_id res chain seq x y z
N MET A 1 35.22 -22.31 -49.55
CA MET A 1 35.69 -21.47 -48.41
C MET A 1 34.63 -20.47 -47.95
N GLN A 2 34.01 -19.68 -48.85
CA GLN A 2 32.96 -18.69 -48.50
C GLN A 2 31.72 -19.25 -47.78
N PHE A 3 31.23 -20.45 -48.14
CA PHE A 3 30.06 -21.06 -47.49
C PHE A 3 30.27 -21.41 -46.01
N LYS A 4 31.49 -21.76 -45.60
CA LYS A 4 31.81 -22.11 -44.22
C LYS A 4 31.81 -20.88 -43.30
N TYR A 5 32.29 -19.75 -43.82
CA TYR A 5 32.30 -18.47 -43.10
C TYR A 5 30.89 -17.95 -42.84
N SER A 6 29.98 -18.08 -43.81
CA SER A 6 28.57 -17.72 -43.63
C SER A 6 27.85 -18.58 -42.58
N TYR A 7 28.22 -19.86 -42.46
CA TYR A 7 27.66 -20.77 -41.47
C TYR A 7 28.13 -20.42 -40.05
N GLU A 8 29.44 -20.20 -39.87
CA GLU A 8 30.04 -19.81 -38.58
C GLU A 8 29.49 -18.46 -38.07
N VAL A 9 29.26 -17.50 -38.97
CA VAL A 9 28.64 -16.20 -38.62
C VAL A 9 27.18 -16.37 -38.20
N ASN A 10 26.42 -17.25 -38.86
CA ASN A 10 25.03 -17.52 -38.50
C ASN A 10 24.93 -18.25 -37.15
N GLU A 11 25.84 -19.19 -36.88
CA GLU A 11 25.92 -19.89 -35.58
C GLU A 11 26.24 -18.92 -34.43
N LEU A 12 27.15 -17.97 -34.67
CA LEU A 12 27.45 -16.90 -33.71
C LEU A 12 26.24 -15.99 -33.48
N TYR A 13 25.52 -15.61 -34.54
CA TYR A 13 24.31 -14.81 -34.45
C TYR A 13 23.22 -15.49 -33.60
N GLU A 14 22.92 -16.75 -33.89
CA GLU A 14 21.97 -17.56 -33.12
C GLU A 14 22.37 -17.68 -31.64
N THR A 15 23.67 -17.83 -31.38
CA THR A 15 24.19 -17.90 -30.01
C THR A 15 24.01 -16.58 -29.27
N ILE A 16 24.31 -15.45 -29.91
CA ILE A 16 24.11 -14.11 -29.32
C ILE A 16 22.63 -13.88 -29.03
N VAL A 17 21.73 -14.21 -29.96
CA VAL A 17 20.28 -14.06 -29.77
C VAL A 17 19.81 -14.88 -28.56
N LYS A 18 20.23 -16.15 -28.46
CA LYS A 18 19.91 -17.01 -27.30
C LYS A 18 20.44 -16.44 -25.99
N MET A 19 21.67 -15.93 -25.98
CA MET A 19 22.26 -15.30 -24.81
C MET A 19 21.51 -14.02 -24.39
N THR A 20 21.13 -13.18 -25.34
CA THR A 20 20.35 -11.96 -25.08
C THR A 20 18.97 -12.28 -24.51
N LEU A 21 18.27 -13.29 -25.05
CA LEU A 21 17.00 -13.75 -24.51
C LEU A 21 17.16 -14.34 -23.10
N GLY A 22 18.19 -15.15 -22.88
CA GLY A 22 18.53 -15.68 -21.56
C GLY A 22 18.82 -14.57 -20.55
N PHE A 23 19.60 -13.57 -20.94
CA PHE A 23 19.91 -12.40 -20.13
C PHE A 23 18.65 -11.62 -19.73
N HIS A 24 17.77 -11.29 -20.68
CA HIS A 24 16.51 -10.62 -20.37
C HIS A 24 15.63 -11.43 -19.42
N THR A 25 15.59 -12.74 -19.61
CA THR A 25 14.83 -13.64 -18.73
C THR A 25 15.40 -13.62 -17.30
N SER A 26 16.73 -13.77 -17.16
CA SER A 26 17.39 -13.70 -15.85
C SER A 26 17.25 -12.33 -15.20
N MET A 27 17.32 -11.24 -15.96
CA MET A 27 17.12 -9.88 -15.47
C MET A 27 15.70 -9.70 -14.89
N ASN A 28 14.68 -10.15 -15.62
CA ASN A 28 13.29 -10.10 -15.15
C ASN A 28 13.09 -10.95 -13.88
N GLN A 29 13.74 -12.11 -13.80
CA GLN A 29 13.71 -12.94 -12.59
C GLN A 29 14.33 -12.23 -11.39
N VAL A 30 15.47 -11.55 -11.55
CA VAL A 30 16.10 -10.78 -10.47
C VAL A 30 15.19 -9.65 -10.00
N ILE A 31 14.54 -8.94 -10.91
CA ILE A 31 13.59 -7.87 -10.58
C ILE A 31 12.39 -8.43 -9.77
N ASP A 32 11.80 -9.54 -10.21
CA ASP A 32 10.69 -10.18 -9.49
C ASP A 32 11.13 -10.69 -8.10
N LEU A 33 12.31 -11.29 -8.00
CA LEU A 33 12.88 -11.72 -6.71
C LEU A 33 13.10 -10.54 -5.75
N GLN A 34 13.68 -9.44 -6.23
CA GLN A 34 13.84 -8.22 -5.44
C GLN A 34 12.50 -7.64 -5.00
N HIS A 35 11.49 -7.66 -5.87
CA HIS A 35 10.15 -7.19 -5.53
C HIS A 35 9.53 -8.04 -4.41
N ARG A 36 9.61 -9.37 -4.52
CA ARG A 36 9.13 -10.29 -3.49
C ARG A 36 9.90 -10.16 -2.18
N GLU A 37 11.21 -9.96 -2.25
CA GLU A 37 12.05 -9.73 -1.07
C GLU A 37 11.61 -8.46 -0.33
N ASN A 38 11.41 -7.35 -1.06
CA ASN A 38 10.93 -6.10 -0.46
C ASN A 38 9.56 -6.27 0.23
N ILE A 39 8.62 -6.98 -0.42
CA ILE A 39 7.31 -7.27 0.18
C ILE A 39 7.47 -8.12 1.46
N ALA A 40 8.31 -9.15 1.42
CA ALA A 40 8.54 -10.02 2.57
C ALA A 40 9.20 -9.26 3.75
N GLN A 41 10.17 -8.39 3.47
CA GLN A 41 10.80 -7.53 4.48
C GLN A 41 9.78 -6.57 5.11
N MET A 42 8.93 -5.93 4.29
CA MET A 42 7.84 -5.10 4.80
C MET A 42 6.92 -5.91 5.71
N GLN A 43 6.44 -7.07 5.28
CA GLN A 43 5.57 -7.93 6.07
C GLN A 43 6.23 -8.35 7.40
N ALA A 44 7.53 -8.66 7.40
CA ALA A 44 8.28 -9.00 8.61
C ALA A 44 8.39 -7.82 9.59
N LEU A 45 8.63 -6.60 9.09
CA LEU A 45 8.63 -5.38 9.92
C LEU A 45 7.26 -5.13 10.55
N TYR A 46 6.18 -5.33 9.79
CA TYR A 46 4.81 -5.21 10.32
C TYR A 46 4.47 -6.30 11.33
N ALA A 47 4.96 -7.53 11.14
CA ALA A 47 4.76 -8.60 12.11
C ALA A 47 5.45 -8.32 13.46
N GLN A 48 6.58 -7.59 13.46
CA GLN A 48 7.24 -7.13 14.68
C GLN A 48 6.40 -6.09 15.45
N MET A 49 5.63 -5.26 14.74
CA MET A 49 4.61 -4.41 15.36
C MET A 49 3.39 -5.24 15.76
N ASN A 50 3.50 -6.10 16.79
CA ASN A 50 2.42 -7.02 17.22
C ASN A 50 1.03 -6.34 17.17
N PRO A 51 0.25 -6.55 16.09
CA PRO A 51 -0.94 -5.74 15.85
C PRO A 51 -1.98 -5.99 16.93
N HIS A 52 -2.06 -7.25 17.35
CA HIS A 52 -2.91 -7.72 18.43
C HIS A 52 -2.62 -6.99 19.73
N PHE A 53 -1.34 -6.82 20.10
CA PHE A 53 -0.98 -6.03 21.27
C PHE A 53 -1.47 -4.58 21.16
N LEU A 54 -1.32 -3.94 20.01
CA LEU A 54 -1.75 -2.56 19.80
C LEU A 54 -3.28 -2.41 19.87
N TYR A 55 -4.06 -3.31 19.24
CA TYR A 55 -5.52 -3.29 19.36
C TYR A 55 -5.98 -3.55 20.78
N ASN A 56 -5.35 -4.50 21.47
CA ASN A 56 -5.72 -4.86 22.83
C ASN A 56 -5.40 -3.73 23.80
N THR A 57 -4.28 -3.04 23.60
CA THR A 57 -3.89 -1.87 24.39
C THR A 57 -4.90 -0.74 24.17
N LEU A 58 -5.21 -0.39 22.92
CA LEU A 58 -6.19 0.65 22.60
C LEU A 58 -7.60 0.31 23.08
N SER A 59 -8.04 -0.94 22.93
CA SER A 59 -9.34 -1.40 23.41
C SER A 59 -9.42 -1.37 24.93
N SER A 60 -8.31 -1.59 25.63
CA SER A 60 -8.25 -1.48 27.09
C SER A 60 -8.26 -0.03 27.55
N ILE A 61 -7.54 0.87 26.87
CA ILE A 61 -7.64 2.32 27.11
C ILE A 61 -9.06 2.82 26.84
N GLY A 62 -9.69 2.35 25.77
CA GLY A 62 -11.09 2.68 25.43
C GLY A 62 -12.06 2.28 26.55
N ARG A 63 -11.95 1.06 27.07
CA ARG A 63 -12.76 0.59 28.21
C ARG A 63 -12.52 1.42 29.48
N LEU A 64 -11.27 1.72 29.81
CA LEU A 64 -10.94 2.58 30.96
C LEU A 64 -11.54 3.99 30.80
N ALA A 65 -11.62 4.51 29.58
CA ALA A 65 -12.25 5.79 29.29
C ALA A 65 -13.78 5.75 29.42
N GLU A 66 -14.43 4.64 29.02
CA GLU A 66 -15.87 4.42 29.26
C GLU A 66 -16.18 4.40 30.76
N GLU A 67 -15.38 3.67 31.54
CA GLU A 67 -15.49 3.60 33.01
C GLU A 67 -15.30 4.96 33.68
N SER A 68 -14.46 5.83 33.08
CA SER A 68 -14.20 7.19 33.56
C SER A 68 -15.20 8.24 33.04
N ALA A 69 -16.32 7.80 32.45
CA ALA A 69 -17.34 8.66 31.84
C ALA A 69 -16.79 9.64 30.79
N ASN A 70 -15.76 9.24 30.04
CA ASN A 70 -15.18 10.01 28.96
C ASN A 70 -15.45 9.34 27.59
N PRO A 71 -16.69 9.46 27.07
CA PRO A 71 -17.14 8.74 25.88
C PRO A 71 -16.38 9.17 24.61
N ASN A 72 -15.88 10.42 24.58
CA ASN A 72 -15.09 10.92 23.46
C ASN A 72 -13.75 10.17 23.33
N VAL A 73 -13.05 9.95 24.44
CA VAL A 73 -11.79 9.19 24.44
C VAL A 73 -12.04 7.73 24.06
N ALA A 74 -13.10 7.12 24.59
CA ALA A 74 -13.50 5.76 24.22
C ALA A 74 -13.77 5.62 22.70
N GLN A 75 -14.54 6.56 22.14
CA GLN A 75 -14.86 6.59 20.72
C GLN A 75 -13.61 6.78 19.84
N MET A 76 -12.68 7.64 20.25
CA MET A 76 -11.39 7.82 19.57
C MET A 76 -10.55 6.53 19.59
N CYS A 77 -10.45 5.86 20.74
CA CYS A 77 -9.74 4.58 20.86
C CYS A 77 -10.36 3.50 19.97
N TYR A 78 -11.69 3.42 19.92
CA TYR A 78 -12.39 2.46 19.06
C TYR A 78 -12.13 2.71 17.57
N LYS A 79 -12.28 3.96 17.11
CA LYS A 79 -12.00 4.32 15.71
C LYS A 79 -10.54 4.05 15.34
N LEU A 80 -9.59 4.42 16.20
CA LEU A 80 -8.18 4.15 15.97
C LEU A 80 -7.89 2.63 15.90
N THR A 81 -8.55 1.83 16.74
CA THR A 81 -8.43 0.36 16.70
C THR A 81 -8.97 -0.21 15.38
N GLN A 82 -10.12 0.26 14.89
CA GLN A 82 -10.65 -0.14 13.59
C GLN A 82 -9.70 0.24 12.45
N MET A 83 -9.18 1.46 12.47
CA MET A 83 -8.25 1.95 11.47
C MET A 83 -6.96 1.14 11.43
N MET A 84 -6.38 0.86 12.60
CA MET A 84 -5.18 0.03 12.66
C MET A 84 -5.46 -1.41 12.20
N ARG A 85 -6.70 -1.95 12.30
CA ARG A 85 -7.03 -3.30 11.81
C ARG A 85 -7.04 -3.35 10.29
N TYR A 86 -7.62 -2.34 9.64
CA TYR A 86 -7.57 -2.20 8.19
C TYR A 86 -6.12 -2.07 7.70
N SER A 87 -5.44 -1.01 8.18
CA SER A 87 -4.06 -1.02 8.69
C SER A 87 -3.17 -2.21 8.34
N THR A 88 -3.45 -3.34 8.99
CA THR A 88 -2.58 -4.52 8.97
C THR A 88 -3.08 -5.61 8.04
N GLN A 89 -4.37 -5.63 7.72
CA GLN A 89 -4.98 -6.61 6.83
C GLN A 89 -4.70 -6.30 5.35
N SER A 90 -4.57 -5.02 4.98
CA SER A 90 -4.50 -4.60 3.58
C SER A 90 -3.08 -4.30 3.05
N ILE A 91 -2.03 -4.43 3.87
CA ILE A 91 -0.62 -4.06 3.57
C ILE A 91 -0.03 -4.60 2.25
N SER A 92 -0.59 -5.66 1.69
CA SER A 92 -0.04 -6.29 0.48
C SER A 92 -1.11 -6.77 -0.49
N THR A 93 -2.36 -6.35 -0.30
CA THR A 93 -3.47 -6.67 -1.20
C THR A 93 -3.92 -5.42 -1.95
N PRO A 94 -4.10 -5.51 -3.28
CA PRO A 94 -4.84 -4.49 -4.00
C PRO A 94 -6.26 -4.40 -3.43
N VAL A 95 -6.70 -3.18 -3.15
CA VAL A 95 -8.03 -2.85 -2.64
C VAL A 95 -8.73 -1.91 -3.62
N ALA A 96 -10.06 -1.98 -3.68
CA ALA A 96 -10.83 -1.04 -4.49
C ALA A 96 -10.67 0.39 -3.93
N ILE A 97 -10.63 1.40 -4.81
CA ILE A 97 -10.52 2.81 -4.40
C ILE A 97 -11.62 3.19 -3.40
N LYS A 98 -12.84 2.66 -3.55
CA LYS A 98 -13.94 2.89 -2.59
C LYS A 98 -13.60 2.46 -1.15
N GLU A 99 -12.91 1.33 -0.97
CA GLU A 99 -12.52 0.82 0.35
C GLU A 99 -11.41 1.68 0.95
N GLU A 100 -10.45 2.09 0.13
CA GLU A 100 -9.39 3.00 0.54
C GLU A 100 -9.96 4.37 0.95
N LEU A 101 -10.91 4.89 0.19
CA LEU A 101 -11.59 6.14 0.49
C LEU A 101 -12.36 6.07 1.81
N LYS A 102 -13.05 4.96 2.07
CA LYS A 102 -13.76 4.73 3.34
C LYS A 102 -12.79 4.76 4.53
N HIS A 103 -11.59 4.22 4.38
CA HIS A 103 -10.54 4.30 5.40
C HIS A 103 -10.02 5.73 5.57
N ALA A 104 -9.79 6.46 4.47
CA ALA A 104 -9.39 7.87 4.50
C ALA A 104 -10.44 8.77 5.17
N VAL A 105 -11.73 8.56 4.89
CA VAL A 105 -12.83 9.27 5.57
C VAL A 105 -12.83 8.95 7.07
N SER A 106 -12.63 7.68 7.45
CA SER A 106 -12.53 7.28 8.86
C SER A 106 -11.37 7.99 9.58
N PHE A 107 -10.24 8.20 8.91
CA PHE A 107 -9.12 9.01 9.41
C PHE A 107 -9.51 10.48 9.60
N LEU A 108 -10.12 11.10 8.59
CA LEU A 108 -10.54 12.50 8.64
C LEU A 108 -11.56 12.74 9.76
N GLU A 109 -12.49 11.82 9.98
CA GLU A 109 -13.40 11.83 11.12
C GLU A 109 -12.67 11.77 12.46
N LEU A 110 -11.65 10.90 12.60
CA LEU A 110 -10.83 10.84 13.81
C LEU A 110 -10.06 12.14 14.05
N MET A 111 -9.49 12.74 13.00
CA MET A 111 -8.82 14.03 13.08
C MET A 111 -9.79 15.15 13.42
N LYS A 112 -11.01 15.11 12.89
CA LYS A 112 -12.06 16.09 13.19
C LYS A 112 -12.41 16.07 14.67
N MET A 113 -12.56 14.88 15.27
CA MET A 113 -12.75 14.76 16.72
C MET A 113 -11.54 15.25 17.52
N ARG A 114 -10.31 14.93 17.08
CA ARG A 114 -9.07 15.36 17.75
C ARG A 114 -8.91 16.88 17.79
N PHE A 115 -9.30 17.57 16.71
CA PHE A 115 -9.22 19.03 16.59
C PHE A 115 -10.57 19.70 16.88
N GLU A 116 -11.43 19.07 17.69
CA GLU A 116 -12.69 19.67 18.15
C GLU A 116 -13.55 20.27 17.03
N TYR A 117 -13.58 19.58 15.88
CA TYR A 117 -14.36 19.96 14.69
C TYR A 117 -13.97 21.31 14.06
N GLN A 118 -12.73 21.76 14.27
CA GLN A 118 -12.20 23.04 13.73
C GLN A 118 -11.96 23.05 12.21
N PHE A 119 -12.18 21.94 11.51
CA PHE A 119 -12.06 21.89 10.06
C PHE A 119 -13.21 21.10 9.43
N GLN A 120 -13.48 21.42 8.16
CA GLN A 120 -14.41 20.70 7.31
C GLN A 120 -13.62 20.10 6.14
N TYR A 121 -14.15 19.03 5.56
CA TYR A 121 -13.57 18.38 4.40
C TYR A 121 -14.70 17.91 3.48
N GLU A 122 -14.41 17.89 2.18
CA GLU A 122 -15.26 17.29 1.17
C GLU A 122 -14.44 16.28 0.40
N VAL A 123 -15.09 15.20 -0.01
CA VAL A 123 -14.45 14.11 -0.74
C VAL A 123 -15.20 13.91 -2.04
N TRP A 124 -14.45 13.97 -3.14
CA TRP A 124 -14.97 13.79 -4.49
C TRP A 124 -14.33 12.54 -5.08
N LEU A 125 -15.17 11.60 -5.53
CA LEU A 125 -14.75 10.39 -6.23
C LEU A 125 -15.51 10.31 -7.54
N ASP A 126 -14.77 10.12 -8.64
CA ASP A 126 -15.39 9.79 -9.92
C ASP A 126 -15.95 8.35 -9.82
N PRO A 127 -17.25 8.13 -10.08
CA PRO A 127 -17.85 6.79 -10.07
C PRO A 127 -17.13 5.79 -10.98
N ALA A 128 -16.49 6.25 -12.06
CA ALA A 128 -15.72 5.40 -12.95
C ALA A 128 -14.51 4.74 -12.27
N LEU A 129 -14.02 5.32 -11.17
CA LEU A 129 -12.83 4.87 -10.45
C LEU A 129 -13.14 4.02 -9.21
N GLU A 130 -14.41 3.87 -8.82
CA GLU A 130 -14.79 3.22 -7.54
C GLU A 130 -14.23 1.80 -7.37
N GLU A 131 -14.25 1.02 -8.45
CA GLU A 131 -13.85 -0.39 -8.48
C GLU A 131 -12.41 -0.60 -8.98
N GLU A 132 -11.68 0.47 -9.34
CA GLU A 132 -10.28 0.34 -9.71
C GLU A 132 -9.46 -0.15 -8.52
N LEU A 133 -8.51 -1.05 -8.79
CA LEU A 133 -7.66 -1.64 -7.76
C LEU A 133 -6.41 -0.78 -7.57
N VAL A 134 -6.22 -0.33 -6.34
CA VAL A 134 -5.03 0.39 -5.91
C VAL A 134 -4.31 -0.39 -4.82
N GLN A 135 -3.00 -0.20 -4.73
CA GLN A 135 -2.25 -0.74 -3.60
C GLN A 135 -2.64 0.01 -2.33
N SER A 136 -3.12 -0.71 -1.32
CA SER A 136 -3.52 -0.15 -0.02
C SER A 136 -2.40 0.72 0.55
N CYS A 137 -2.67 2.01 0.71
CA CYS A 137 -1.72 2.99 1.23
C CYS A 137 -2.12 3.30 2.67
N CYS A 138 -1.90 2.30 3.54
CA CYS A 138 -2.39 2.29 4.90
C CYS A 138 -2.08 3.50 5.78
N PHE A 139 -1.13 4.38 5.43
CA PHE A 139 -0.75 5.51 6.28
C PHE A 139 0.09 6.60 5.62
N SER A 140 0.09 6.81 4.30
CA SER A 140 0.79 8.00 3.77
C SER A 140 -0.14 9.20 3.84
N PRO A 141 0.04 10.16 4.78
CA PRO A 141 -0.93 11.23 4.95
C PRO A 141 -0.95 12.17 3.74
N PHE A 142 0.05 12.17 2.87
CA PHE A 142 0.14 13.12 1.74
C PHE A 142 0.98 12.64 0.53
N SER A 143 1.63 11.46 0.53
CA SER A 143 2.73 11.23 -0.44
C SER A 143 2.34 10.78 -1.85
N LYS A 144 1.07 10.47 -2.14
CA LYS A 144 0.64 10.13 -3.51
C LYS A 144 -0.16 11.24 -4.20
N THR A 145 -0.81 12.13 -3.45
CA THR A 145 -1.67 13.18 -4.01
C THR A 145 -0.90 14.31 -4.72
N ALA A 146 0.44 14.27 -4.79
CA ALA A 146 1.24 15.20 -5.57
C ALA A 146 1.69 14.70 -6.96
N LEU A 147 1.41 13.44 -7.32
CA LEU A 147 1.85 12.82 -8.58
C LEU A 147 0.63 12.19 -9.26
N PRO A 148 -0.29 12.92 -9.98
CA PRO A 148 0.04 13.71 -11.17
C PRO A 148 -0.90 14.92 -11.47
N MET A 149 -1.55 15.56 -10.49
CA MET A 149 -2.53 16.64 -10.78
C MET A 149 -1.96 18.06 -10.98
N LEU A 150 -0.67 18.21 -11.26
CA LEU A 150 -0.05 19.50 -11.62
C LEU A 150 0.72 19.43 -12.96
N SER A 151 0.09 18.88 -13.99
CA SER A 151 0.47 19.20 -15.37
C SER A 151 -0.75 19.30 -16.28
N SER A 152 -1.48 20.41 -16.16
CA SER A 152 -2.08 21.05 -17.32
C SER A 152 -2.08 22.56 -17.08
N ARG A 153 -1.34 23.26 -17.94
CA ARG A 153 -1.66 24.63 -18.32
C ARG A 153 -2.76 24.58 -19.37
#